data_AF-K0VJL0-F1
#
_entry.id   AF-K0VJL0-F1
#
_cell.length_a   1.000
_cell.length_b   1.000
_cell.length_c   1.000
_cell.angle_alpha   90.00
_cell.angle_beta   90.00
_cell.angle_gamma   90.00
#
_symmetry.space_group_name_H-M   'P 1'
#
loop_
_entity.id
_entity.type
_entity.pdbx_description
1 polymer ?
#
loop_
_entity_poly.entity_id
_entity_poly.type
_entity_poly.pdbx_seq_one_letter_code
_entity_poly.pdbx_strand_id
1 'polypeptide(L)' 'FRYAHQYERSIALLASGRVDLKPLISGTFKFEDSIKAFDRAVEARPSDVKLQIVME' A
#
# COMPACT_ATOMS: atom_id res chain seq x y z
N PHE A 1 -22.13 1.76 -2.36
CA PHE A 1 -20.70 1.98 -2.07
C PHE A 1 -20.16 0.82 -1.25
N ARG A 2 -19.02 0.22 -1.61
CA ARG A 2 -18.48 -1.00 -0.96
C ARG A 2 -17.94 -0.75 0.45
N TYR A 3 -17.57 0.50 0.76
CA TYR A 3 -17.18 0.94 2.10
C TYR A 3 -17.85 2.29 2.37
N ALA A 4 -18.62 2.39 3.45
CA ALA A 4 -19.28 3.62 3.91
C ALA A 4 -18.97 3.83 5.39
N HIS A 5 -18.54 5.04 5.76
CA HIS A 5 -18.18 5.40 7.14
C HIS A 5 -17.13 4.47 7.81
N GLN A 6 -16.28 3.81 7.01
CA GLN A 6 -15.28 2.86 7.54
C GLN A 6 -13.90 3.50 7.80
N TYR A 7 -13.61 4.68 7.25
CA TYR A 7 -12.27 5.25 7.28
C TYR A 7 -11.75 5.49 8.71
N GLU A 8 -12.55 6.13 9.56
CA GLU A 8 -12.22 6.36 10.97
C GLU A 8 -12.00 5.05 11.74
N ARG A 9 -12.85 4.05 11.50
CA ARG A 9 -12.73 2.73 12.14
C ARG A 9 -11.45 2.02 11.73
N SER A 10 -11.09 2.07 10.45
CA SER A 10 -9.84 1.49 9.94
C SER A 10 -8.62 2.16 10.57
N ILE A 11 -8.60 3.49 10.68
CA ILE A 11 -7.52 4.22 11.35
C ILE A 11 -7.43 3.80 12.83
N ALA A 12 -8.55 3.71 13.53
CA ALA A 12 -8.58 3.28 14.93
C ALA A 12 -8.00 1.86 15.11
N LEU A 13 -8.27 0.94 14.17
CA LEU A 13 -7.68 -0.40 14.18
C LEU A 13 -6.16 -0.37 14.05
N LEU A 14 -5.62 0.42 13.10
CA LEU A 14 -4.17 0.60 12.98
C LEU A 14 -3.56 1.23 14.23
N ALA A 15 -4.14 2.33 14.71
CA ALA A 15 -3.64 3.06 15.87
C ALA A 15 -3.63 2.21 17.14
N SER A 16 -4.60 1.29 17.28
CA SER A 16 -4.66 0.34 18.40
C SER A 16 -3.60 -0.76 18.35
N GLY A 17 -2.83 -0.88 17.26
CA GLY A 17 -1.85 -1.95 17.06
C GLY A 17 -2.45 -3.33 16.78
N ARG A 18 -3.79 -3.44 16.68
CA ARG A 18 -4.47 -4.71 16.38
C ARG A 18 -4.26 -5.19 14.94
N VAL A 19 -3.86 -4.28 14.05
CA VAL A 19 -3.56 -4.57 12.64
C VAL A 19 -2.29 -3.83 12.27
N ASP A 20 -1.25 -4.57 11.86
CA ASP A 20 -0.06 -3.99 11.24
C ASP A 20 -0.12 -4.17 9.72
N LEU A 21 -0.24 -3.05 8.99
CA LEU A 21 -0.27 -3.05 7.53
C LEU A 21 1.10 -2.86 6.89
N LYS A 22 2.13 -2.46 7.65
CA LYS A 22 3.46 -2.19 7.09
C LYS A 22 4.05 -3.39 6.35
N PRO A 23 3.91 -4.65 6.81
CA PRO A 23 4.44 -5.82 6.10
C PRO A 23 3.80 -6.08 4.73
N LEU A 24 2.66 -5.47 4.42
CA LEU A 24 2.03 -5.61 3.10
C LEU A 24 2.78 -4.83 2.02
N ILE A 25 3.60 -3.84 2.39
CA ILE A 25 4.39 -3.05 1.44
C ILE A 25 5.60 -3.88 0.98
N SER A 26 5.51 -4.42 -0.23
CA SER A 26 6.57 -5.22 -0.86
C SER A 26 7.64 -4.35 -1.53
N GLY A 27 7.33 -3.09 -1.85
CA GLY A 27 8.27 -2.17 -2.46
C GLY A 27 7.82 -0.72 -2.34
N THR A 28 8.77 0.18 -2.11
CA THR A 28 8.56 1.63 -2.07
C THR A 28 9.41 2.29 -3.15
N PHE A 29 8.78 3.14 -3.96
CA PHE A 29 9.40 3.85 -5.07
C PHE A 29 9.25 5.36 -4.86
N LYS A 30 10.23 6.14 -5.31
CA LYS A 30 10.09 7.59 -5.39
C LYS A 30 9.12 7.97 -6.51
N PHE A 31 8.56 9.17 -6.44
CA PHE A 31 7.67 9.67 -7.48
C PHE A 31 8.32 9.73 -8.86
N GLU A 32 9.61 10.09 -8.95
CA GLU A 32 10.39 10.10 -10.20
C GLU A 32 10.50 8.71 -10.86
N ASP A 33 10.38 7.63 -10.07
CA ASP A 33 10.42 6.24 -10.52
C ASP A 33 9.02 5.65 -10.76
N SER A 34 7.97 6.47 -10.81
CA SER A 34 6.58 5.99 -10.96
C SER A 34 6.41 5.03 -12.14
N ILE A 35 7.01 5.31 -13.30
CA ILE A 35 6.93 4.42 -14.47
C ILE A 35 7.48 3.03 -14.13
N LYS A 36 8.65 2.95 -13.50
CA LYS A 36 9.24 1.68 -13.07
C LYS A 36 8.38 0.96 -12.04
N ALA A 37 7.73 1.70 -11.13
CA ALA A 37 6.82 1.12 -10.15
C ALA A 37 5.59 0.47 -10.82
N PHE A 38 5.05 1.09 -11.87
CA PHE A 38 3.97 0.51 -12.67
C PHE A 38 4.44 -0.67 -13.51
N ASP A 39 5.61 -0.59 -14.14
CA ASP A 39 6.21 -1.72 -14.85
C ASP A 39 6.40 -2.93 -13.92
N ARG A 40 6.88 -2.71 -12.69
CA ARG A 40 6.98 -3.75 -11.65
C ARG A 40 5.62 -4.34 -11.27
N ALA A 41 4.58 -3.51 -11.21
CA ALA A 41 3.24 -3.95 -10.84
C ALA A 41 2.62 -4.87 -11.90
N VAL A 42 2.84 -4.62 -13.19
CA VAL A 42 2.28 -5.44 -14.28
C VAL A 42 2.93 -6.81 -14.40
N GLU A 43 4.16 -6.98 -13.90
CA GLU A 43 4.82 -8.29 -13.84
C GLU A 43 4.10 -9.30 -12.93
N ALA A 44 3.22 -8.82 -12.02
CA ALA A 44 2.40 -9.63 -11.13
C ALA A 44 3.21 -10.72 -10.37
N ARG A 45 4.40 -10.38 -9.88
CA ARG A 45 5.25 -11.35 -9.18
C ARG A 45 4.54 -11.87 -7.93
N PRO A 46 4.63 -13.18 -7.63
CA PRO A 46 3.97 -13.77 -6.46
C PRO A 46 4.52 -13.26 -5.12
N SER A 47 5.69 -12.62 -5.12
CA SER A 47 6.27 -11.95 -3.96
C SER A 47 5.63 -10.60 -3.63
N ASP A 48 4.91 -10.01 -4.58
CA ASP A 48 4.42 -8.63 -4.46
C ASP A 48 2.98 -8.62 -3.95
N VAL A 49 2.77 -7.93 -2.84
CA VAL A 49 1.46 -7.72 -2.22
C VAL A 49 0.99 -6.29 -2.50
N LYS A 50 1.82 -5.29 -2.15
CA LYS A 50 1.55 -3.87 -2.42
C LYS A 50 2.83 -3.13 -2.77
N LEU A 51 2.81 -2.44 -3.91
CA LEU A 51 3.82 -1.43 -4.23
C LEU A 51 3.28 -0.04 -3.86
N GLN A 52 4.15 0.80 -3.31
CA GLN A 52 3.84 2.16 -2.87
C GLN A 52 4.76 3.16 -3.59
N ILE A 53 4.20 4.31 -3.95
CA ILE A 53 4.96 5.46 -4.45
C ILE A 53 4.91 6.53 -3.35
N VAL A 54 6.07 7.08 -2.99
CA VAL A 54 6.19 8.22 -2.05
C VAL A 54 6.49 9.50 -2.82
N MET A 55 5.99 10.62 -2.30
CA MET A 55 6.16 11.95 -2.90
C MET A 55 7.47 12.65 -2.50
N GLU A 56 8.27 12.02 -1.62
CA GLU A 56 9.55 12.51 -1.10
C GLU A 56 10.75 12.05 -1.96
#